data_AF-A0A8B8IRR7-F1
#
_entry.id   AF-A0A8B8IRR7-F1
#
_cell.length_a   1.000
_cell.length_b   1.000
_cell.length_c   1.000
_cell.angle_alpha   90.00
_cell.angle_beta   90.00
_cell.angle_gamma   90.00
#
_symmetry.space_group_name_H-M   'P 1'
#
loop_
_entity.id
_entity.type
_entity.pdbx_description
1 polymer ?
#
loop_
_entity_poly.entity_id
_entity_poly.type
_entity_poly.pdbx_seq_one_letter_code
_entity_poly.pdbx_strand_id
1 'polypeptide(L)'
;MFTDASKLSADDPVGSAVWVPDMKLTLSFKCSPRISIFSGETIAIYEAVSLVESHNLNKTIIFTDSRSCLEDILKFPLRSRDVHPINLKTREVLFKCHCAGIEVALAWIPGHSGISGNEQADICAKWSIRNDRDTGHLAERKSAVLSNHVYFSTLTLAELSTY
;
A
#
# COMPACT_ATOMS: atom_id res chain seq x y z
N MET A 1 -0.05 6.92 -4.63
CA MET A 1 0.49 5.55 -4.48
C MET A 1 -0.24 4.64 -5.45
N PHE A 2 0.38 3.55 -5.89
CA PHE A 2 -0.21 2.57 -6.80
C PHE A 2 -0.22 1.21 -6.13
N THR A 3 -1.28 0.43 -6.33
CA THR A 3 -1.45 -0.91 -5.76
C THR A 3 -1.81 -1.88 -6.86
N ASP A 4 -1.29 -3.09 -6.77
CA ASP A 4 -1.61 -4.16 -7.71
C ASP A 4 -1.42 -5.52 -7.04
N ALA A 5 -2.13 -6.53 -7.55
CA ALA A 5 -1.89 -7.92 -7.23
C ALA A 5 -1.86 -8.80 -8.48
N SER A 6 -0.86 -9.67 -8.53
CA SER A 6 -0.64 -10.55 -9.67
C SER A 6 -0.61 -12.01 -9.24
N LYS A 7 -0.87 -12.88 -10.21
CA LYS A 7 -0.71 -14.34 -10.09
C LYS A 7 -0.02 -14.83 -11.36
N LEU A 8 0.97 -15.72 -11.23
CA LEU A 8 1.72 -16.22 -12.39
C LEU A 8 0.99 -17.38 -13.08
N SER A 9 0.30 -18.24 -12.32
CA SER A 9 -0.56 -19.32 -12.82
C SER A 9 -1.71 -19.59 -11.85
N ALA A 10 -2.70 -20.41 -12.26
CA ALA A 10 -3.90 -20.65 -11.45
C ALA A 10 -3.61 -21.26 -10.06
N ASP A 11 -2.52 -22.02 -9.91
CA ASP A 11 -2.13 -22.70 -8.66
C ASP A 11 -1.04 -21.95 -7.88
N ASP A 12 -0.50 -20.87 -8.43
CA ASP A 12 0.57 -20.11 -7.78
C ASP A 12 0.08 -19.29 -6.58
N PRO A 13 0.99 -18.89 -5.68
CA PRO A 13 0.77 -17.79 -4.75
C PRO A 13 0.32 -16.52 -5.48
N VAL A 14 -0.53 -15.73 -4.82
CA VAL A 14 -0.83 -14.36 -5.24
C VAL A 14 0.23 -13.43 -4.66
N GLY A 15 0.79 -12.57 -5.51
CA GLY A 15 1.64 -11.47 -5.07
C GLY A 15 0.84 -10.19 -4.96
N SER A 16 1.13 -9.36 -3.98
CA SER A 16 0.47 -8.07 -3.78
C SER A 16 1.52 -7.01 -3.50
N ALA A 17 1.36 -5.81 -4.06
CA ALA A 17 2.36 -4.76 -3.93
C ALA A 17 1.77 -3.36 -3.84
N VAL A 18 2.54 -2.47 -3.20
CA VAL A 18 2.29 -1.04 -3.11
C VAL A 18 3.55 -0.32 -3.59
N TRP A 19 3.38 0.57 -4.57
CA TRP A 19 4.42 1.45 -5.06
C TRP A 19 4.14 2.89 -4.64
N VAL A 20 5.14 3.53 -4.01
CA VAL A 20 5.08 4.92 -3.56
C VAL A 20 6.16 5.72 -4.31
N PRO A 21 5.79 6.42 -5.41
CA PRO A 21 6.75 7.12 -6.26
C PRO A 21 7.61 8.14 -5.52
N ASP A 22 6.97 8.98 -4.68
CA ASP A 22 7.64 10.10 -4.00
C ASP A 22 8.73 9.63 -3.02
N MET A 23 8.53 8.45 -2.43
CA MET A 23 9.47 7.83 -1.49
C MET A 23 10.40 6.82 -2.15
N LYS A 24 10.17 6.49 -3.43
CA LYS A 24 10.77 5.33 -4.13
C LYS A 24 10.69 4.05 -3.28
N LEU A 25 9.57 3.88 -2.59
CA LEU A 25 9.34 2.79 -1.67
C LEU A 25 8.42 1.75 -2.32
N THR A 26 8.77 0.49 -2.15
CA THR A 26 7.95 -0.65 -2.53
C THR A 26 7.65 -1.50 -1.30
N LEU A 27 6.38 -1.82 -1.10
CA LEU A 27 5.95 -2.90 -0.24
C LEU A 27 5.47 -4.04 -1.12
N SER A 28 5.89 -5.26 -0.83
CA SER A 28 5.51 -6.43 -1.62
C SER A 28 5.35 -7.65 -0.73
N PHE A 29 4.28 -8.39 -0.95
CA PHE A 29 3.83 -9.48 -0.10
C PHE A 29 3.59 -10.71 -0.97
N LYS A 30 4.02 -11.87 -0.47
CA LYS A 30 3.69 -13.18 -1.05
C LYS A 30 2.54 -13.76 -0.23
N CYS A 31 1.36 -13.81 -0.81
CA CYS A 31 0.18 -14.35 -0.16
C CYS A 31 0.04 -15.85 -0.40
N SER A 32 -0.80 -16.53 0.40
CA SER A 32 -1.06 -17.97 0.24
C SER A 32 -1.61 -18.29 -1.16
N PRO A 33 -1.25 -19.44 -1.76
CA PRO A 33 -1.81 -19.88 -3.05
C PRO A 33 -3.33 -20.08 -3.03
N ARG A 34 -3.93 -20.18 -1.84
CA ARG A 34 -5.37 -20.37 -1.65
C ARG A 34 -6.19 -19.09 -1.76
N ILE A 35 -5.55 -17.92 -1.83
CA ILE A 35 -6.28 -16.67 -1.94
C ILE A 35 -6.55 -16.32 -3.40
N SER A 36 -7.64 -15.60 -3.65
CA SER A 36 -7.99 -15.09 -4.97
C SER A 36 -7.17 -13.83 -5.31
N ILE A 37 -7.08 -13.50 -6.61
CA ILE A 37 -6.55 -12.19 -7.05
C ILE A 37 -7.28 -11.04 -6.36
N PHE A 38 -8.61 -11.11 -6.27
CA PHE A 38 -9.43 -10.12 -5.56
C PHE A 38 -8.98 -9.92 -4.11
N SER A 39 -8.67 -11.01 -3.40
CA SER A 39 -8.16 -10.93 -2.03
C SER A 39 -6.78 -10.29 -1.98
N GLY A 40 -5.91 -10.57 -2.97
CA GLY A 40 -4.59 -9.93 -3.10
C GLY A 40 -4.69 -8.43 -3.37
N GLU A 41 -5.55 -8.02 -4.31
CA GLU A 41 -5.82 -6.61 -4.60
C GLU A 41 -6.30 -5.87 -3.35
N THR A 42 -7.21 -6.51 -2.62
CA THR A 42 -7.72 -5.98 -1.36
C THR A 42 -6.61 -5.83 -0.31
N ILE A 43 -5.68 -6.78 -0.23
CA ILE A 43 -4.51 -6.70 0.65
C ILE A 43 -3.62 -5.52 0.23
N ALA A 44 -3.36 -5.34 -1.06
CA ALA A 44 -2.53 -4.24 -1.55
C ALA A 44 -3.13 -2.86 -1.17
N ILE A 45 -4.46 -2.70 -1.31
CA ILE A 45 -5.16 -1.48 -0.88
C ILE A 45 -5.06 -1.30 0.64
N TYR A 46 -5.31 -2.36 1.42
CA TYR A 46 -5.21 -2.32 2.88
C TYR A 46 -3.82 -1.87 3.36
N GLU A 47 -2.75 -2.43 2.78
CA GLU A 47 -1.37 -2.09 3.12
C GLU A 47 -1.03 -0.66 2.73
N ALA A 48 -1.54 -0.17 1.59
CA ALA A 48 -1.37 1.23 1.18
C ALA A 48 -2.04 2.20 2.17
N VAL A 49 -3.28 1.92 2.59
CA VAL A 49 -3.97 2.76 3.59
C VAL A 49 -3.26 2.69 4.95
N SER A 50 -2.79 1.51 5.36
CA SER A 50 -2.04 1.33 6.61
C SER A 50 -0.70 2.08 6.60
N LEU A 51 -0.03 2.13 5.45
CA LEU A 51 1.18 2.93 5.28
C LEU A 51 0.88 4.43 5.42
N VAL A 52 -0.22 4.90 4.84
CA VAL A 52 -0.67 6.29 4.96
C VAL A 52 -0.96 6.67 6.41
N GLU A 53 -1.69 5.83 7.13
CA GLU A 53 -2.03 6.05 8.54
C GLU A 53 -0.77 6.09 9.42
N SER A 54 0.07 5.06 9.31
CA SER A 54 1.28 4.92 10.15
C SER A 54 2.33 6.03 9.94
N HIS A 55 2.41 6.61 8.73
CA HIS A 55 3.36 7.67 8.41
C HIS A 55 2.71 9.06 8.31
N ASN A 56 1.43 9.18 8.67
CA ASN A 56 0.67 10.43 8.65
C ASN A 56 0.71 11.14 7.27
N LEU A 57 0.55 10.38 6.18
CA LEU A 57 0.68 10.88 4.81
C LEU A 57 -0.60 11.58 4.36
N ASN A 58 -0.66 12.89 4.57
CA ASN A 58 -1.85 13.66 4.23
C ASN A 58 -1.98 13.92 2.71
N LYS A 59 -3.21 14.10 2.24
CA LYS A 59 -3.58 14.34 0.83
C LYS A 59 -3.07 13.24 -0.10
N THR A 60 -3.30 11.99 0.28
CA THR A 60 -2.84 10.83 -0.47
C THR A 60 -3.93 10.27 -1.37
N ILE A 61 -3.59 9.98 -2.63
CA ILE A 61 -4.43 9.22 -3.56
C ILE A 61 -3.83 7.83 -3.74
N ILE A 62 -4.65 6.79 -3.56
CA ILE A 62 -4.30 5.39 -3.79
C ILE A 62 -4.99 4.94 -5.09
N PHE A 63 -4.18 4.60 -6.09
CA PHE A 63 -4.65 4.12 -7.39
C PHE A 63 -4.62 2.58 -7.42
N THR A 64 -5.72 1.98 -7.85
CA THR A 64 -5.87 0.54 -8.10
C THR A 64 -6.59 0.31 -9.41
N ASP A 65 -6.27 -0.76 -10.14
CA ASP A 65 -7.03 -1.17 -11.31
C ASP A 65 -8.15 -2.17 -11.02
N SER A 66 -8.28 -2.61 -9.76
CA SER A 66 -9.34 -3.48 -9.30
C SER A 66 -10.61 -2.71 -8.93
N ARG A 67 -11.45 -2.47 -9.94
CA ARG A 67 -12.76 -1.82 -9.75
C ARG A 67 -13.65 -2.57 -8.75
N SER A 68 -13.63 -3.91 -8.77
CA SER A 68 -14.43 -4.74 -7.88
C SER A 68 -14.01 -4.58 -6.41
N CYS A 69 -12.72 -4.43 -6.12
CA CYS A 69 -12.24 -4.16 -4.77
C CYS A 69 -12.73 -2.80 -4.26
N LEU A 70 -12.68 -1.76 -5.10
CA LEU A 70 -13.20 -0.44 -4.72
C LEU A 70 -14.71 -0.46 -4.46
N GLU A 71 -15.48 -1.09 -5.35
CA GLU A 71 -16.93 -1.23 -5.16
C GLU A 71 -17.25 -1.97 -3.86
N ASP A 72 -16.53 -3.05 -3.54
CA ASP A 72 -16.76 -3.80 -2.31
C ASP A 72 -16.27 -3.07 -1.06
N ILE A 73 -15.17 -2.31 -1.11
CA ILE A 73 -14.72 -1.46 0.01
C ILE A 73 -15.72 -0.34 0.29
N LEU A 74 -16.29 0.28 -0.75
CA LEU A 74 -17.20 1.42 -0.62
C LEU A 74 -18.65 1.01 -0.32
N LYS A 75 -18.99 -0.28 -0.47
CA LYS A 75 -20.35 -0.79 -0.22
C LYS A 75 -20.78 -0.64 1.24
N PHE A 76 -21.97 -0.11 1.52
CA PHE A 76 -22.46 0.01 2.90
C PHE A 76 -22.61 -1.38 3.59
N PRO A 77 -21.96 -1.61 4.75
CA PRO A 77 -21.90 -2.94 5.38
C PRO A 77 -23.25 -3.40 5.95
N LEU A 78 -24.15 -2.46 6.25
CA LEU A 78 -25.49 -2.75 6.80
C LEU A 78 -26.41 -3.52 5.82
N ARG A 79 -26.01 -3.70 4.55
CA ARG A 79 -26.79 -4.37 3.51
C ARG A 79 -26.16 -5.67 2.97
N SER A 80 -25.08 -6.17 3.56
CA SER A 80 -24.44 -7.40 3.05
C SER A 80 -23.97 -8.30 4.18
N ARG A 81 -24.44 -9.56 4.16
CA ARG A 81 -24.02 -10.61 5.08
C ARG A 81 -22.60 -11.13 4.79
N ASP A 82 -22.11 -10.90 3.57
CA ASP A 82 -20.84 -11.41 3.07
C ASP A 82 -19.85 -10.27 2.81
N VAL A 83 -19.36 -9.62 3.87
CA VAL A 83 -18.29 -8.62 3.73
C VAL A 83 -16.94 -9.31 3.85
N HIS A 84 -16.06 -9.11 2.87
CA HIS A 84 -14.71 -9.66 2.92
C HIS A 84 -13.96 -9.11 4.16
N PRO A 85 -13.35 -9.95 5.03
CA PRO A 85 -12.76 -9.49 6.29
C PRO A 85 -11.70 -8.38 6.13
N ILE A 86 -10.94 -8.41 5.04
CA ILE A 86 -9.91 -7.38 4.77
C ILE A 86 -10.55 -6.05 4.36
N ASN A 87 -11.75 -6.06 3.76
CA ASN A 87 -12.49 -4.83 3.46
C ASN A 87 -12.94 -4.13 4.75
N LEU A 88 -13.35 -4.89 5.77
CA LEU A 88 -13.66 -4.32 7.10
C LEU A 88 -12.43 -3.66 7.71
N LYS A 89 -11.27 -4.33 7.69
CA LYS A 89 -10.01 -3.75 8.18
C LYS A 89 -9.62 -2.49 7.42
N THR A 90 -9.71 -2.51 6.10
CA THR A 90 -9.41 -1.35 5.24
C THR A 90 -10.27 -0.15 5.62
N ARG A 91 -11.58 -0.37 5.84
CA ARG A 91 -12.50 0.69 6.28
C ARG A 91 -12.18 1.21 7.66
N GLU A 92 -11.77 0.34 8.58
CA GLU A 92 -11.34 0.74 9.92
C GLU A 92 -10.15 1.70 9.85
N VAL A 93 -9.14 1.38 9.03
CA VAL A 93 -7.96 2.26 8.87
C VAL A 93 -8.32 3.55 8.13
N LEU A 94 -9.19 3.51 7.12
CA LEU A 94 -9.71 4.72 6.48
C LEU A 94 -10.46 5.62 7.48
N PHE A 95 -11.23 5.03 8.39
CA PHE A 95 -11.91 5.76 9.46
C PHE A 95 -10.90 6.37 10.44
N LYS A 96 -9.84 5.65 10.81
CA LYS A 96 -8.74 6.21 11.62
C LYS A 96 -8.07 7.40 10.94
N CYS A 97 -7.78 7.29 9.65
CA CYS A 97 -7.25 8.41 8.85
C CYS A 97 -8.18 9.62 8.91
N HIS A 98 -9.47 9.42 8.70
CA HIS A 98 -10.47 10.48 8.78
C HIS A 98 -10.50 11.16 10.16
N CYS A 99 -10.53 10.37 11.26
CA CYS A 99 -10.49 10.91 12.61
C CYS A 99 -9.20 11.67 12.93
N ALA A 100 -8.08 11.29 12.31
CA ALA A 100 -6.79 11.96 12.43
C ALA A 100 -6.65 13.20 11.51
N GLY A 101 -7.64 13.50 10.66
CA GLY A 101 -7.56 14.59 9.68
C GLY A 101 -6.65 14.30 8.48
N ILE A 102 -6.35 13.02 8.23
CA ILE A 102 -5.59 12.55 7.08
C ILE A 102 -6.56 12.33 5.91
N GLU A 103 -6.40 13.10 4.84
CA GLU A 103 -7.18 12.99 3.62
C GLU A 103 -6.64 11.86 2.73
N VAL A 104 -7.45 10.80 2.56
CA VAL A 104 -7.13 9.66 1.70
C VAL A 104 -8.25 9.48 0.67
N ALA A 105 -7.87 9.41 -0.60
CA ALA A 105 -8.77 9.10 -1.70
C ALA A 105 -8.39 7.78 -2.36
N LEU A 106 -9.39 6.96 -2.67
CA LEU A 106 -9.22 5.76 -3.49
C LEU A 106 -9.68 6.05 -4.92
N ALA A 107 -8.87 5.72 -5.91
CA ALA A 107 -9.15 5.99 -7.31
C ALA A 107 -8.94 4.74 -8.17
N TRP A 108 -9.91 4.48 -9.04
CA TRP A 108 -9.78 3.45 -10.06
C TRP A 108 -9.00 3.96 -11.26
N ILE A 109 -8.11 3.12 -11.80
CA ILE A 109 -7.43 3.34 -13.09
C ILE A 109 -7.61 2.12 -14.00
N PRO A 110 -7.55 2.26 -15.33
CA PRO A 110 -7.60 1.10 -16.20
C PRO A 110 -6.28 0.30 -16.10
N GLY A 111 -6.40 -1.01 -15.92
CA GLY A 111 -5.25 -1.93 -15.91
C GLY A 111 -4.55 -1.98 -17.26
N HIS A 112 -3.25 -2.34 -17.25
CA HIS A 112 -2.40 -2.50 -18.44
C HIS A 112 -2.46 -1.35 -19.48
N SER A 113 -2.70 -0.13 -19.02
CA SER A 113 -2.91 1.03 -19.89
C SER A 113 -1.68 1.93 -20.07
N GLY A 114 -0.46 1.43 -19.80
CA GLY A 114 0.76 2.24 -19.93
C GLY A 114 1.04 3.17 -18.75
N ILE A 115 0.27 3.08 -17.65
CA ILE A 115 0.46 3.93 -16.48
C ILE A 115 1.68 3.42 -15.71
N SER A 116 2.79 4.14 -15.82
CA SER A 116 4.09 3.72 -15.26
C SER A 116 4.02 3.31 -13.79
N GLY A 117 3.26 4.03 -12.97
CA GLY A 117 3.08 3.69 -11.55
C GLY A 117 2.38 2.35 -11.32
N ASN A 118 1.37 2.02 -12.13
CA ASN A 118 0.67 0.74 -12.06
C ASN A 118 1.55 -0.40 -12.55
N GLU A 119 2.29 -0.17 -13.64
CA GLU A 119 3.24 -1.15 -14.17
C GLU A 119 4.35 -1.48 -13.15
N GLN A 120 4.84 -0.49 -12.41
CA GLN A 120 5.78 -0.75 -11.32
C GLN A 120 5.15 -1.61 -10.22
N ALA A 121 3.90 -1.33 -9.82
CA ALA A 121 3.20 -2.13 -8.83
C ALA A 121 3.02 -3.59 -9.30
N ASP A 122 2.60 -3.81 -10.54
CA ASP A 122 2.45 -5.14 -11.16
C ASP A 122 3.76 -5.92 -11.23
N ILE A 123 4.84 -5.24 -11.62
CA ILE A 123 6.19 -5.82 -11.57
C ILE A 123 6.47 -6.26 -10.13
N CYS A 124 6.36 -5.36 -9.15
CA CYS A 124 6.64 -5.68 -7.74
C CYS A 124 5.79 -6.84 -7.21
N ALA A 125 4.52 -6.93 -7.59
CA ALA A 125 3.64 -8.04 -7.23
C ALA A 125 4.11 -9.36 -7.85
N LYS A 126 4.50 -9.39 -9.12
CA LYS A 126 5.07 -10.59 -9.79
C LYS A 126 6.39 -11.03 -9.15
N TRP A 127 7.21 -10.08 -8.74
CA TRP A 127 8.49 -10.35 -8.10
C TRP A 127 8.32 -10.95 -6.69
N SER A 128 7.28 -10.59 -5.94
CA SER A 128 7.06 -11.15 -4.60
C SER A 128 6.73 -12.64 -4.64
N ILE A 129 6.07 -13.13 -5.69
CA ILE A 129 5.73 -14.55 -5.87
C ILE A 129 6.99 -15.41 -6.01
N ARG A 130 7.94 -14.90 -6.79
CA ARG A 130 9.20 -15.60 -7.14
C ARG A 130 10.21 -15.63 -6.00
N ASN A 131 10.13 -14.69 -5.08
CA ASN A 131 11.04 -14.60 -3.94
C ASN A 131 10.43 -15.33 -2.73
N ASP A 132 11.00 -16.48 -2.34
CA ASP A 132 10.66 -17.22 -1.10
C ASP A 132 11.07 -16.50 0.19
N ARG A 133 11.52 -15.25 0.11
CA ARG A 133 11.81 -14.47 1.30
C ARG A 133 10.50 -13.91 1.81
N ASP A 134 9.97 -14.58 2.81
CA ASP A 134 8.92 -14.10 3.70
C ASP A 134 9.26 -12.68 4.20
N THR A 135 8.85 -11.65 3.46
CA THR A 135 9.05 -10.24 3.83
C THR A 135 8.05 -9.79 4.89
N GLY A 136 7.11 -10.66 5.29
CA GLY A 136 6.15 -10.43 6.36
C GLY A 136 6.75 -10.25 7.75
N HIS A 137 8.06 -10.46 7.93
CA HIS A 137 8.75 -10.27 9.21
C HIS A 137 9.89 -9.23 9.20
N LEU A 138 10.02 -8.43 8.13
CA LEU A 138 11.08 -7.41 8.02
C LEU A 138 10.60 -5.95 8.24
N ALA A 139 9.31 -5.74 8.49
CA ALA A 139 8.80 -4.43 8.93
C ALA A 139 9.31 -4.04 10.34
N GLU A 140 9.63 -5.01 11.21
CA GLU A 140 10.18 -4.74 12.55
C GLU A 140 11.70 -4.52 12.58
N ARG A 141 12.42 -4.61 11.44
CA ARG A 141 13.88 -4.39 11.40
C ARG A 141 14.36 -3.29 10.46
N LYS A 142 13.46 -2.50 9.88
CA LYS A 142 13.82 -1.25 9.17
C LYS A 142 13.32 0.05 9.80
N SER A 143 12.67 0.00 10.97
CA SER A 143 12.49 1.19 11.81
C SER A 143 13.83 1.75 12.32
N ALA A 144 14.88 0.92 12.40
CA ALA A 144 16.21 1.34 12.83
C ALA A 144 17.11 1.94 11.72
N VAL A 145 16.70 1.94 10.45
CA VAL A 145 17.55 2.44 9.33
C VAL A 145 17.05 3.76 8.75
N LEU A 146 15.93 4.30 9.22
CA LEU A 146 15.50 5.67 8.87
C LEU A 146 16.01 6.74 9.87
N SER A 147 16.90 6.38 10.79
CA SER A 147 17.53 7.33 11.72
C SER A 147 18.87 7.91 11.24
N ASN A 148 19.44 7.47 10.12
CA ASN A 148 20.72 8.03 9.67
C ASN A 148 20.79 8.19 8.14
N HIS A 149 20.98 9.44 7.74
CA HIS A 149 21.34 9.93 6.39
C HIS A 149 20.19 10.26 5.44
N VAL A 150 19.49 11.35 5.75
CA VAL A 150 19.28 12.42 4.76
C VAL A 150 19.68 13.75 5.40
N TYR A 151 20.98 13.99 5.52
CA TYR A 151 21.51 15.35 5.60
C TYR A 151 21.43 15.92 4.18
N PHE A 152 20.39 16.69 3.87
CA PHE A 152 20.48 17.72 2.84
C PHE A 152 20.71 19.05 3.55
N SER A 153 21.84 19.65 3.20
CA SER A 153 22.36 20.93 3.66
C SER A 153 21.35 22.07 3.56
N THR A 154 21.11 22.73 4.67
CA THR A 154 20.91 24.19 4.70
C THR A 154 21.96 24.80 5.63
N LEU A 155 23.06 25.26 5.04
CA LEU A 155 23.68 26.55 5.38
C LEU A 155 22.51 27.57 5.50
N THR A 156 22.34 28.41 6.51
CA THR A 156 23.21 29.06 7.49
C THR A 156 22.29 29.70 8.53
N LEU A 157 22.61 29.58 9.82
CA LEU A 157 22.62 30.69 10.78
C LEU A 157 23.65 30.29 11.85
N ALA A 158 24.89 30.74 11.62
CA ALA A 158 25.77 31.04 12.72
C ALA A 158 25.11 32.15 13.56
N GLU A 159 25.40 32.17 14.87
CA GLU A 159 24.82 33.02 15.92
C GLU A 159 23.45 32.48 16.41
N LEU A 160 23.28 31.92 17.61
CA LEU A 160 23.73 32.39 18.93
C LEU A 160 23.74 31.21 19.92
N SER A 161 24.92 30.82 20.41
CA SER A 161 25.06 30.24 21.75
C SER A 161 25.55 31.38 22.64
N THR A 162 24.69 31.81 23.57
CA THR A 162 25.03 32.34 24.91
C THR A 162 26.38 33.04 25.07
N TYR A 163 26.34 34.36 24.94
CA TYR A 163 26.61 35.26 26.07
C TYR A 163 25.40 36.16 26.27
#